data_AF-A0A8H7D9R4-F1
#
_entry.id   AF-A0A8H7D9R4-F1
#
_cell.length_a   1.000
_cell.length_b   1.000
_cell.length_c   1.000
_cell.angle_alpha   90.00
_cell.angle_beta   90.00
_cell.angle_gamma   90.00
#
_symmetry.space_group_name_H-M   'P 1'
#
loop_
_entity.id
_entity.type
_entity.pdbx_description
1 polymer ?
#
loop_
_entity_poly.entity_id
_entity_poly.type
_entity_poly.pdbx_seq_one_letter_code
_entity_poly.pdbx_strand_id
1 'polypeptide(L)'
;MGACASQSNRASKLRSDEIDRQLEEDSKRYRKECRILLLGSGESGKSTIVKQVKIIYQSGFTKEERLAYRKTIHKNVLDSAQALVEAIRKYGIEDLLRDKLVCERILPAADGESTADGESMQGRLTPGGNEVQAGDGQEGLGRELANAIEVLWRDPVVARLLDKHQSEFYLMDSAAYFLTDISRLSHPSYVPTEEDVLRARAQSTAITETRFNVGNNLSIHMFDVGGQRTERRKWIHCFERSAQHDEPHILHRAQRVRPGAVGGEGTGAFPFSPFTFPPPCIPLPALTTACANPSSSSRASSTPPWFLRTAIILFLNKLDVFRVKVAKIPLQRYFPEYTGGSDIREAAKFILWRFMQQNHARLSVYP
;
A
#
# COMPACT_ATOMS: atom_id res chain seq x y z
N MET A 1 -22.31 -57.13 -24.86
CA MET A 1 -21.93 -55.71 -24.82
C MET A 1 -21.62 -55.27 -23.37
N GLY A 2 -20.50 -55.70 -22.78
CA GLY A 2 -20.21 -55.42 -21.34
C GLY A 2 -18.77 -55.05 -20.98
N ALA A 3 -17.82 -55.13 -21.93
CA ALA A 3 -16.40 -54.90 -21.65
C ALA A 3 -15.97 -53.41 -21.68
N CYS A 4 -16.73 -52.52 -22.34
CA CYS A 4 -16.38 -51.10 -22.40
C CYS A 4 -16.73 -50.31 -21.12
N ALA A 5 -17.76 -50.72 -20.37
CA ALA A 5 -18.19 -50.01 -19.15
C ALA A 5 -17.27 -50.30 -17.94
N SER A 6 -16.57 -51.43 -17.91
CA SER A 6 -15.62 -51.78 -16.85
C SER A 6 -14.27 -51.09 -17.03
N GLN A 7 -13.82 -50.87 -18.28
CA GLN A 7 -12.62 -50.11 -18.58
C GLN A 7 -12.77 -48.63 -18.24
N SER A 8 -13.94 -48.02 -18.54
CA SER A 8 -14.21 -46.63 -18.17
C SER A 8 -14.23 -46.44 -16.64
N ASN A 9 -14.85 -47.36 -15.89
CA ASN A 9 -14.85 -47.32 -14.42
C ASN A 9 -13.44 -47.48 -13.81
N ARG A 10 -12.59 -48.33 -14.38
CA ARG A 10 -11.21 -48.50 -13.90
C ARG A 10 -10.35 -47.28 -14.20
N ALA A 11 -10.52 -46.65 -15.37
CA ALA A 11 -9.86 -45.40 -15.72
C ALA A 11 -10.30 -44.24 -14.83
N SER A 12 -11.60 -44.15 -14.50
CA SER A 12 -12.12 -43.17 -13.55
C SER A 12 -11.58 -43.36 -12.15
N LYS A 13 -11.45 -44.62 -11.68
CA LYS A 13 -10.86 -44.91 -10.38
C LYS A 13 -9.38 -44.52 -10.30
N LEU A 14 -8.60 -44.86 -11.33
CA LEU A 14 -7.18 -44.43 -11.41
C LEU A 14 -7.03 -42.90 -11.44
N ARG A 15 -7.94 -42.18 -12.11
CA ARG A 15 -7.95 -40.71 -12.07
C ARG A 15 -8.31 -40.18 -10.69
N SER A 16 -9.28 -40.80 -10.00
CA SER A 16 -9.65 -40.42 -8.63
C SER A 16 -8.48 -40.64 -7.67
N ASP A 17 -7.84 -41.80 -7.72
CA ASP A 17 -6.70 -42.13 -6.87
C ASP A 17 -5.52 -41.17 -7.10
N GLU A 18 -5.28 -40.75 -8.36
CA GLU A 18 -4.25 -39.75 -8.68
C GLU A 18 -4.62 -38.34 -8.19
N ILE A 19 -5.90 -37.95 -8.27
CA ILE A 19 -6.38 -36.68 -7.70
C ILE A 19 -6.20 -36.69 -6.18
N ASP A 20 -6.57 -37.78 -5.50
CA ASP A 20 -6.44 -37.90 -4.04
C ASP A 20 -4.96 -37.82 -3.61
N ARG A 21 -4.05 -38.44 -4.38
CA ARG A 21 -2.60 -38.32 -4.17
C ARG A 21 -2.11 -36.88 -4.32
N GLN A 22 -2.55 -36.17 -5.36
CA GLN A 22 -2.20 -34.77 -5.57
C GLN A 22 -2.74 -33.87 -4.46
N LEU A 23 -3.98 -34.10 -4.02
CA LEU A 23 -4.59 -33.37 -2.90
C LEU A 23 -3.83 -33.58 -1.59
N GLU A 24 -3.37 -34.81 -1.32
CA GLU A 24 -2.59 -35.10 -0.12
C GLU A 24 -1.20 -34.43 -0.16
N GLU A 25 -0.55 -34.43 -1.32
CA GLU A 25 0.72 -33.73 -1.54
C GLU A 25 0.56 -32.21 -1.40
N ASP A 26 -0.49 -31.64 -1.99
CA ASP A 26 -0.82 -30.23 -1.87
C ASP A 26 -1.18 -29.85 -0.43
N SER A 27 -1.91 -30.69 0.31
CA SER A 27 -2.19 -30.51 1.74
C SER A 27 -0.91 -30.50 2.59
N LYS A 28 0.07 -31.37 2.28
CA LYS A 28 1.37 -31.41 2.97
C LYS A 28 2.21 -30.17 2.66
N ARG A 29 2.18 -29.67 1.41
CA ARG A 29 2.84 -28.41 1.02
C ARG A 29 2.18 -27.21 1.68
N TYR A 30 0.86 -27.15 1.67
CA TYR A 30 0.04 -26.10 2.27
C TYR A 30 0.27 -25.96 3.77
N ARG A 31 0.38 -27.10 4.49
CA ARG A 31 0.68 -27.10 5.94
C ARG A 31 2.06 -26.54 6.28
N LYS A 32 2.99 -26.47 5.33
CA LYS A 32 4.34 -25.91 5.50
C LYS A 32 4.47 -24.48 4.96
N GLU A 33 3.42 -23.94 4.36
CA GLU A 33 3.39 -22.59 3.84
C GLU A 33 3.06 -21.59 4.95
N CYS A 34 3.97 -20.66 5.22
CA CYS A 34 3.72 -19.54 6.13
C CYS A 34 2.99 -18.42 5.37
N ARG A 35 1.81 -18.04 5.86
CA ARG A 35 0.99 -16.98 5.25
C ARG A 35 1.15 -15.68 5.98
N ILE A 36 1.54 -14.66 5.22
CA ILE A 36 1.84 -13.33 5.72
C ILE A 36 0.89 -12.33 5.06
N LEU A 37 0.10 -11.63 5.87
CA LEU A 37 -0.79 -10.57 5.39
C LEU A 37 -0.22 -9.21 5.77
N LEU A 38 0.00 -8.35 4.77
CA LEU A 38 0.43 -6.96 4.99
C LEU A 38 -0.78 -6.04 5.14
N LEU A 39 -0.86 -5.34 6.28
CA LEU A 39 -1.95 -4.43 6.62
C LEU A 39 -1.43 -3.06 7.06
N GLY A 40 -2.09 -2.00 6.62
CA GLY A 40 -1.68 -0.65 7.00
C GLY A 40 -2.41 0.41 6.19
N SER A 41 -2.32 1.65 6.63
CA SER A 41 -2.87 2.80 5.91
C SER A 41 -2.33 2.90 4.47
N GLY A 42 -3.01 3.69 3.64
CA GLY A 42 -2.41 4.12 2.38
C GLY A 42 -1.01 4.67 2.65
N GLU A 43 -0.07 4.39 1.74
CA GLU A 43 1.30 4.96 1.81
C GLU A 43 2.18 4.44 2.96
N SER A 44 1.74 3.40 3.68
CA SER A 44 2.53 2.84 4.77
C SER A 44 3.78 2.07 4.33
N GLY A 45 3.94 1.81 3.03
CA GLY A 45 5.07 1.10 2.44
C GLY A 45 4.88 -0.41 2.29
N LYS A 46 3.65 -0.93 2.35
CA LYS A 46 3.34 -2.36 2.14
C LYS A 46 3.91 -2.90 0.83
N SER A 47 3.56 -2.26 -0.29
CA SER A 47 4.03 -2.67 -1.60
C SER A 47 5.55 -2.50 -1.74
N THR A 48 6.17 -1.58 -0.99
CA THR A 48 7.63 -1.45 -0.94
C THR A 48 8.27 -2.67 -0.27
N ILE A 49 7.69 -3.20 0.81
CA ILE A 49 8.15 -4.45 1.44
C ILE A 49 8.05 -5.62 0.45
N VAL A 50 6.93 -5.76 -0.26
CA VAL A 50 6.78 -6.83 -1.26
C VAL A 50 7.85 -6.72 -2.35
N LYS A 51 8.09 -5.51 -2.87
CA LYS A 51 9.14 -5.27 -3.87
C LYS A 51 10.53 -5.61 -3.33
N GLN A 52 10.86 -5.27 -2.08
CA GLN A 52 12.13 -5.62 -1.46
C GLN A 52 12.30 -7.13 -1.27
N VAL A 53 11.24 -7.82 -0.83
CA VAL A 53 11.25 -9.28 -0.71
C VAL A 53 11.49 -9.94 -2.06
N LYS A 54 10.87 -9.43 -3.13
CA LYS A 54 11.13 -9.89 -4.50
C LYS A 54 12.60 -9.71 -4.88
N ILE A 55 13.21 -8.57 -4.56
CA ILE A 55 14.64 -8.34 -4.83
C ILE A 55 15.53 -9.34 -4.09
N ILE A 56 15.25 -9.58 -2.80
CA ILE A 56 16.09 -10.44 -1.95
C ILE A 56 15.94 -11.92 -2.31
N TYR A 57 14.72 -12.40 -2.61
CA TYR A 57 14.43 -13.84 -2.72
C TYR A 57 14.07 -14.33 -4.12
N GLN A 58 13.80 -13.44 -5.08
CA GLN A 58 13.41 -13.81 -6.45
C GLN A 58 14.35 -13.23 -7.52
N SER A 59 15.61 -12.97 -7.17
CA SER A 59 16.64 -12.47 -8.09
C SER A 59 16.32 -11.11 -8.74
N GLY A 60 15.57 -10.24 -8.06
CA GLY A 60 15.33 -8.87 -8.54
C GLY A 60 14.15 -8.74 -9.50
N PHE A 61 14.21 -7.65 -10.28
CA PHE A 61 13.27 -7.36 -11.36
C PHE A 61 13.95 -7.53 -12.72
N THR A 62 13.29 -8.23 -13.66
CA THR A 62 13.82 -8.37 -15.02
C THR A 62 13.82 -7.02 -15.74
N LYS A 63 14.56 -6.92 -16.86
CA LYS A 63 14.61 -5.66 -17.63
C LYS A 63 13.23 -5.27 -18.16
N GLU A 64 12.44 -6.26 -18.58
CA GLU A 64 11.09 -6.12 -19.11
C GLU A 64 10.14 -5.62 -18.02
N GLU A 65 10.22 -6.20 -16.81
CA GLU A 65 9.45 -5.74 -15.66
C GLU A 65 9.81 -4.30 -15.27
N ARG A 66 11.10 -3.96 -15.25
CA ARG A 66 11.57 -2.59 -14.97
C ARG A 66 11.07 -1.61 -16.02
N LEU A 67 11.07 -1.99 -17.30
CA LEU A 67 10.52 -1.17 -18.38
C LEU A 67 9.01 -0.92 -18.22
N ALA A 68 8.24 -1.89 -17.71
CA ALA A 68 6.82 -1.68 -17.42
C ALA A 68 6.58 -0.57 -16.39
N TYR A 69 7.50 -0.39 -15.43
CA TYR A 69 7.42 0.70 -14.44
C TYR A 69 7.72 2.09 -15.01
N ARG A 70 8.29 2.19 -16.22
CA ARG A 70 8.66 3.48 -16.84
C ARG A 70 7.47 4.44 -16.90
N LYS A 71 6.31 3.97 -17.36
CA LYS A 71 5.07 4.77 -17.44
C LYS A 71 4.60 5.23 -16.06
N THR A 72 4.68 4.36 -15.06
CA THR A 72 4.33 4.70 -13.68
C THR A 72 5.26 5.77 -13.10
N ILE A 73 6.57 5.65 -13.32
CA ILE A 73 7.56 6.62 -12.86
C ILE A 73 7.33 7.99 -13.52
N HIS A 74 7.13 8.02 -14.83
CA HIS A 74 6.84 9.27 -15.56
C HIS A 74 5.56 9.93 -15.06
N LYS A 75 4.51 9.14 -14.80
CA LYS A 75 3.28 9.63 -14.17
C LYS A 75 3.55 10.20 -12.77
N ASN A 76 4.31 9.50 -11.93
CA ASN A 76 4.61 9.97 -10.58
C ASN A 76 5.41 11.27 -10.56
N VAL A 77 6.33 11.44 -11.51
CA VAL A 77 7.07 12.69 -11.72
C VAL A 77 6.12 13.83 -12.10
N LEU A 78 5.26 13.59 -13.08
CA LEU A 78 4.30 14.59 -13.55
C LEU A 78 3.32 14.99 -12.45
N ASP A 79 2.69 14.02 -11.78
CA ASP A 79 1.78 14.25 -10.66
C ASP A 79 2.47 15.07 -9.54
N SER A 80 3.74 14.79 -9.26
CA SER A 80 4.51 15.53 -8.24
C SER A 80 4.81 16.97 -8.67
N ALA A 81 5.18 17.18 -9.94
CA ALA A 81 5.43 18.51 -10.47
C ALA A 81 4.15 19.35 -10.52
N GLN A 82 3.04 18.76 -10.94
CA GLN A 82 1.72 19.41 -10.96
C GLN A 82 1.28 19.80 -9.55
N ALA A 83 1.42 18.91 -8.56
CA ALA A 83 1.10 19.23 -7.17
C ALA A 83 1.92 20.40 -6.62
N LEU A 84 3.19 20.52 -7.02
CA LEU A 84 4.02 21.68 -6.64
C LEU A 84 3.51 22.98 -7.27
N VAL A 85 3.17 22.97 -8.56
CA VAL A 85 2.63 24.16 -9.25
C VAL A 85 1.26 24.57 -8.69
N GLU A 86 0.38 23.61 -8.42
CA GLU A 86 -0.91 23.87 -7.76
C GLU A 86 -0.71 24.51 -6.38
N ALA A 87 0.25 24.01 -5.60
CA ALA A 87 0.59 24.61 -4.31
C ALA A 87 1.14 26.04 -4.49
N ILE A 88 2.05 26.27 -5.45
CA ILE A 88 2.59 27.61 -5.76
C ILE A 88 1.46 28.61 -6.08
N ARG A 89 0.51 28.22 -6.95
CA ARG A 89 -0.65 29.03 -7.31
C ARG A 89 -1.56 29.28 -6.11
N LYS A 90 -1.83 28.24 -5.31
CA LYS A 90 -2.67 28.32 -4.10
C LYS A 90 -2.14 29.32 -3.07
N TYR A 91 -0.82 29.40 -2.88
CA TYR A 91 -0.20 30.34 -1.94
C TYR A 91 0.19 31.69 -2.56
N GLY A 92 -0.09 31.89 -3.86
CA GLY A 92 0.20 33.15 -4.55
C GLY A 92 1.70 33.50 -4.59
N ILE A 93 2.58 32.50 -4.62
CA ILE A 93 4.05 32.69 -4.64
C ILE A 93 4.65 32.57 -6.04
N GLU A 94 3.81 32.50 -7.07
CA GLU A 94 4.19 32.37 -8.48
C GLU A 94 5.06 33.55 -8.96
N ASP A 95 4.79 34.76 -8.47
CA ASP A 95 5.56 35.95 -8.81
C ASP A 95 7.02 35.92 -8.32
N LEU A 96 7.33 35.05 -7.36
CA LEU A 96 8.68 34.89 -6.82
C LEU A 96 9.53 33.92 -7.64
N LEU A 97 8.93 33.20 -8.60
CA LEU A 97 9.66 32.28 -9.47
C LEU A 97 10.57 33.04 -10.43
N ARG A 98 11.75 32.47 -10.70
CA ARG A 98 12.66 33.04 -11.70
C ARG A 98 12.10 32.98 -13.12
N ASP A 99 11.45 31.88 -13.47
CA ASP A 99 10.77 31.69 -14.75
C ASP A 99 9.29 31.42 -14.51
N LYS A 100 8.45 32.42 -14.81
CA LYS A 100 6.99 32.36 -14.62
C LYS A 100 6.33 31.40 -15.61
N LEU A 101 6.93 31.17 -16.78
CA LEU A 101 6.37 30.30 -17.82
C LEU A 101 6.48 28.81 -17.45
N VAL A 102 7.28 28.48 -16.42
CA VAL A 102 7.44 27.09 -15.96
C VAL A 102 6.10 26.50 -15.47
N CYS A 103 5.28 27.31 -14.80
CA CYS A 103 3.97 26.88 -14.34
C CYS A 103 3.04 26.54 -15.52
N GLU A 104 3.04 27.37 -16.56
CA GLU A 104 2.24 27.16 -17.78
C GLU A 104 2.72 25.95 -18.60
N ARG A 105 4.03 25.68 -18.61
CA ARG A 105 4.59 24.50 -19.29
C ARG A 105 4.23 23.18 -18.61
N ILE A 106 4.13 23.16 -17.27
CA ILE A 106 3.84 21.96 -16.47
C ILE A 106 2.33 21.74 -16.33
N LEU A 107 1.58 22.83 -16.14
CA LEU A 107 0.13 22.88 -16.12
C LEU A 107 -0.35 23.87 -17.19
N PRO A 108 -0.42 23.43 -18.46
CA PRO A 108 -1.03 24.24 -19.50
C PRO A 108 -2.46 24.53 -19.07
N ALA A 109 -2.88 25.79 -19.22
CA ALA A 109 -4.26 26.17 -18.97
C ALA A 109 -5.15 25.27 -19.82
N ALA A 110 -6.10 24.58 -19.19
CA ALA A 110 -7.13 23.89 -19.92
C ALA A 110 -7.95 24.96 -20.65
N ASP A 111 -7.72 25.11 -21.94
CA ASP A 111 -8.49 26.03 -22.76
C ASP A 111 -9.98 25.62 -22.70
N GLY A 112 -10.80 26.48 -22.09
CA GLY A 112 -12.26 26.50 -22.23
C GLY A 112 -13.07 25.71 -21.19
N GLU A 113 -13.44 26.35 -20.09
CA GLU A 113 -14.83 26.74 -19.79
C GLU A 113 -14.95 27.29 -18.36
N SER A 114 -15.32 28.57 -18.29
CA SER A 114 -15.77 29.25 -17.09
C SER A 114 -17.19 28.83 -16.74
N THR A 115 -17.41 28.29 -15.53
CA THR A 115 -18.54 28.70 -14.71
C THR A 115 -18.10 28.82 -13.26
N ALA A 116 -18.42 29.97 -12.69
CA ALA A 116 -18.42 30.20 -11.26
C ALA A 116 -19.33 29.16 -10.58
N ASP A 117 -18.87 28.60 -9.47
CA ASP A 117 -19.62 28.46 -8.22
C ASP A 117 -18.69 27.86 -7.17
N GLY A 118 -18.55 28.57 -6.05
CA GLY A 118 -17.78 28.09 -4.91
C GLY A 118 -18.59 27.04 -4.17
N GLU A 119 -18.08 25.80 -4.12
CA GLU A 119 -18.49 24.80 -3.12
C GLU A 119 -17.45 23.68 -2.98
N SER A 120 -16.93 23.52 -1.75
CA SER A 120 -16.41 22.31 -1.12
C SER A 120 -15.19 21.57 -1.73
N MET A 121 -14.02 21.83 -1.13
CA MET A 121 -12.83 20.97 -1.15
C MET A 121 -13.09 19.61 -0.46
N GLN A 122 -13.74 18.67 -1.12
CA GLN A 122 -13.57 17.24 -0.84
C GLN A 122 -14.16 16.40 -1.98
N GLY A 123 -13.30 15.69 -2.71
CA GLY A 123 -13.71 14.54 -3.52
C GLY A 123 -13.58 14.69 -5.04
N ARG A 124 -12.44 14.27 -5.58
CA ARG A 124 -12.42 13.59 -6.88
C ARG A 124 -11.35 12.50 -6.90
N LEU A 125 -11.66 11.43 -6.18
CA LEU A 125 -11.23 10.09 -6.55
C LEU A 125 -12.44 9.42 -7.22
N THR A 126 -12.46 9.41 -8.55
CA THR A 126 -13.07 8.30 -9.30
C THR A 126 -12.08 7.80 -10.36
N PRO A 127 -11.99 6.47 -10.51
CA PRO A 127 -11.19 5.82 -11.54
C PRO A 127 -12.03 5.73 -12.81
N GLY A 128 -11.57 6.36 -13.88
CA GLY A 128 -12.27 6.34 -15.18
C GLY A 128 -11.41 7.05 -16.20
N GLY A 129 -11.08 6.35 -17.27
CA GLY A 129 -10.05 6.72 -18.23
C GLY A 129 -10.26 8.11 -18.83
N ASN A 130 -9.24 8.95 -18.70
CA ASN A 130 -8.77 9.72 -19.83
C ASN A 130 -7.46 9.06 -20.25
N GLU A 131 -7.58 8.10 -21.15
CA GLU A 131 -6.52 7.81 -22.09
C GLU A 131 -6.26 9.12 -22.83
N VAL A 132 -5.17 9.79 -22.45
CA VAL A 132 -4.55 10.75 -23.34
C VAL A 132 -4.25 9.96 -24.60
N GLN A 133 -5.00 10.21 -25.67
CA GLN A 133 -4.70 9.69 -26.99
C GLN A 133 -3.29 10.20 -27.33
N ALA A 134 -2.32 9.32 -27.10
CA ALA A 134 -0.96 9.49 -27.56
C ALA A 134 -1.02 9.39 -29.08
N GLY A 135 -0.97 10.55 -29.75
CA GLY A 135 -0.48 10.61 -31.11
C GLY A 135 0.89 9.94 -31.16
N ASP A 136 1.10 9.18 -32.22
CA ASP A 136 2.25 8.31 -32.49
C ASP A 136 3.60 8.90 -32.02
N GLY A 137 4.36 8.08 -31.27
CA GLY A 137 5.83 8.07 -31.41
C GLY A 137 6.73 8.65 -30.31
N GLN A 138 6.23 9.10 -29.16
CA GLN A 138 7.13 9.51 -28.03
C GLN A 138 6.71 8.90 -26.69
N GLU A 139 7.20 7.68 -26.40
CA GLU A 139 7.09 7.02 -25.08
C GLU A 139 8.04 7.60 -24.02
N GLY A 140 8.21 8.92 -24.00
CA GLY A 140 9.19 9.61 -23.15
C GLY A 140 8.61 10.84 -22.47
N LEU A 141 9.19 11.19 -21.32
CA LEU A 141 8.94 12.47 -20.67
C LEU A 141 9.56 13.55 -21.57
N GLY A 142 8.73 14.37 -22.22
CA GLY A 142 9.18 15.35 -23.21
C GLY A 142 10.33 16.20 -22.68
N ARG A 143 11.36 16.45 -23.50
CA ARG A 143 12.58 17.18 -23.06
C ARG A 143 12.26 18.57 -22.51
N GLU A 144 11.29 19.26 -23.11
CA GLU A 144 10.84 20.58 -22.68
C GLU A 144 10.18 20.54 -21.30
N LEU A 145 9.32 19.54 -21.07
CA LEU A 145 8.69 19.31 -19.77
C LEU A 145 9.72 18.95 -18.69
N ALA A 146 10.67 18.07 -19.02
CA ALA A 146 11.75 17.70 -18.11
C ALA A 146 12.60 18.92 -17.70
N ASN A 147 12.92 19.79 -18.65
CA ASN A 147 13.65 21.03 -18.38
C ASN A 147 12.82 21.99 -17.51
N ALA A 148 11.52 22.16 -17.80
CA ALA A 148 10.64 22.97 -16.96
C ALA A 148 10.59 22.47 -15.52
N ILE A 149 10.49 21.15 -15.32
CA ILE A 149 10.52 20.52 -14.00
C ILE A 149 11.88 20.72 -13.31
N GLU A 150 12.99 20.60 -14.04
CA GLU A 150 14.33 20.83 -13.51
C GLU A 150 14.51 22.28 -13.02
N VAL A 151 14.05 23.25 -13.81
CA VAL A 151 14.07 24.68 -13.45
C VAL A 151 13.20 24.94 -12.23
N LEU A 152 11.98 24.37 -12.18
CA LEU A 152 11.08 24.50 -11.04
C LEU A 152 11.72 23.99 -9.75
N TRP A 153 12.25 22.76 -9.79
CA TRP A 153 12.80 22.08 -8.61
C TRP A 153 14.03 22.77 -8.05
N ARG A 154 14.86 23.39 -8.91
CA ARG A 154 16.04 24.17 -8.50
C ARG A 154 15.69 25.58 -8.00
N ASP A 155 14.45 26.03 -8.13
CA ASP A 155 14.06 27.34 -7.67
C ASP A 155 13.95 27.38 -6.13
N PRO A 156 14.58 28.35 -5.43
CA PRO A 156 14.50 28.48 -3.98
C PRO A 156 13.07 28.71 -3.46
N VAL A 157 12.13 29.16 -4.30
CA VAL A 157 10.70 29.24 -3.96
C VAL A 157 10.15 27.87 -3.56
N VAL A 158 10.50 26.82 -4.31
CA VAL A 158 10.04 25.45 -4.02
C VAL A 158 10.58 24.96 -2.68
N ALA A 159 11.86 25.21 -2.40
CA ALA A 159 12.45 24.86 -1.10
C ALA A 159 11.74 25.58 0.06
N ARG A 160 11.41 26.87 -0.09
CA ARG A 160 10.66 27.64 0.92
C ARG A 160 9.22 27.15 1.08
N LEU A 161 8.56 26.78 -0.02
CA LEU A 161 7.22 26.21 -0.01
C LEU A 161 7.20 24.88 0.77
N LEU A 162 8.17 24.01 0.52
CA LEU A 162 8.28 22.72 1.21
C LEU A 162 8.61 22.89 2.69
N ASP A 163 9.46 23.83 3.07
CA ASP A 163 9.78 24.01 4.50
C ASP A 163 8.59 24.56 5.30
N LYS A 164 7.76 25.43 4.68
CA LYS A 164 6.61 26.07 5.36
C LYS A 164 5.30 25.28 5.26
N HIS A 165 5.00 24.70 4.10
CA HIS A 165 3.65 24.22 3.76
C HIS A 165 3.61 22.74 3.33
N GLN A 166 4.69 21.96 3.46
CA GLN A 166 4.71 20.54 3.05
C GLN A 166 3.61 19.69 3.71
N SER A 167 3.10 20.05 4.89
CA SER A 167 2.01 19.32 5.55
C SER A 167 0.61 19.69 5.06
N GLU A 168 0.47 20.76 4.27
CA GLU A 168 -0.82 21.33 3.86
C GLU A 168 -1.30 20.85 2.49
N PHE A 169 -0.41 20.25 1.71
CA PHE A 169 -0.73 19.64 0.43
C PHE A 169 -0.09 18.25 0.34
N TYR A 170 -0.65 17.43 -0.52
CA TYR A 170 -0.11 16.10 -0.76
C TYR A 170 1.04 16.18 -1.77
N LEU A 171 2.23 15.75 -1.35
CA LEU A 171 3.37 15.52 -2.20
C LEU A 171 3.88 14.10 -1.98
N MET A 172 4.21 13.40 -3.06
CA MET A 172 4.78 12.06 -2.96
C MET A 172 6.12 12.10 -2.21
N ASP A 173 6.32 11.21 -1.23
CA ASP A 173 7.57 11.16 -0.45
C ASP A 173 8.83 10.98 -1.32
N SER A 174 8.72 10.21 -2.40
CA SER A 174 9.80 9.98 -3.36
C SER A 174 9.92 11.08 -4.43
N ALA A 175 9.14 12.16 -4.37
CA ALA A 175 9.20 13.25 -5.34
C ALA A 175 10.62 13.82 -5.43
N ALA A 176 11.26 14.12 -4.29
CA ALA A 176 12.62 14.67 -4.26
C ALA A 176 13.64 13.76 -4.98
N TYR A 177 13.50 12.44 -4.85
CA TYR A 177 14.38 11.49 -5.53
C TYR A 177 14.26 11.57 -7.07
N PHE A 178 13.04 11.66 -7.58
CA PHE A 178 12.83 11.71 -9.04
C PHE A 178 13.09 13.11 -9.63
N LEU A 179 12.69 14.18 -8.93
CA LEU A 179 12.81 15.55 -9.43
C LEU A 179 14.26 16.05 -9.43
N THR A 180 15.11 15.51 -8.55
CA THR A 180 16.54 15.89 -8.49
C THR A 180 17.33 15.40 -9.71
N ASP A 181 16.95 14.25 -10.29
CA ASP A 181 17.63 13.63 -11.44
C ASP A 181 16.66 13.39 -12.61
N ILE A 182 15.87 14.43 -12.93
CA ILE A 182 14.88 14.39 -14.02
C ILE A 182 15.53 14.22 -15.40
N SER A 183 16.77 14.66 -15.56
CA SER A 183 17.53 14.57 -16.81
C SER A 183 17.77 13.10 -17.20
N ARG A 184 18.02 12.20 -16.22
CA ARG A 184 18.12 10.75 -16.46
C ARG A 184 16.78 10.15 -16.87
N LEU A 185 15.69 10.56 -16.24
CA LEU A 185 14.34 10.00 -16.46
C LEU A 185 13.74 10.39 -17.82
N SER A 186 14.14 11.55 -18.36
CA SER A 186 13.71 12.06 -19.67
C SER A 186 14.49 11.47 -20.85
N HIS A 187 15.59 10.76 -20.59
CA HIS A 187 16.39 10.18 -21.66
C HIS A 187 15.61 9.10 -22.44
N PRO A 188 15.64 9.08 -23.79
CA PRO A 188 14.89 8.10 -24.58
C PRO A 188 15.26 6.65 -24.27
N SER A 189 16.54 6.38 -24.00
CA SER A 189 17.06 5.05 -23.63
C SER A 189 16.98 4.75 -22.12
N TYR A 190 16.25 5.54 -21.34
CA TYR A 190 16.10 5.34 -19.91
C TYR A 190 15.47 3.97 -19.61
N VAL A 191 16.18 3.18 -18.80
CA VAL A 191 15.68 1.93 -18.22
C VAL A 191 15.65 2.11 -16.70
N PRO A 192 14.47 1.94 -16.05
CA PRO A 192 14.39 2.06 -14.61
C PRO A 192 15.34 1.11 -13.86
N THR A 193 15.92 1.63 -12.80
CA THR A 193 16.70 0.85 -11.83
C THR A 193 15.77 0.18 -10.80
N GLU A 194 16.27 -0.78 -10.04
CA GLU A 194 15.50 -1.38 -8.95
C GLU A 194 15.10 -0.33 -7.90
N GLU A 195 15.97 0.65 -7.68
CA GLU A 195 15.72 1.78 -6.78
C GLU A 195 14.58 2.68 -7.29
N ASP A 196 14.51 2.93 -8.60
CA ASP A 196 13.38 3.63 -9.22
C ASP A 196 12.07 2.85 -9.03
N VAL A 197 12.12 1.52 -9.21
CA VAL A 197 10.95 0.64 -9.02
C VAL A 197 10.50 0.65 -7.56
N LEU A 198 11.42 0.63 -6.60
CA LEU A 198 11.10 0.67 -5.16
C LEU A 198 10.42 1.99 -4.77
N ARG A 199 10.85 3.10 -5.35
CA ARG A 199 10.30 4.45 -5.07
C ARG A 199 9.10 4.82 -5.93
N ALA A 200 8.84 4.10 -7.02
CA ALA A 200 7.67 4.27 -7.85
C ALA A 200 6.39 3.89 -7.10
N ARG A 201 5.38 4.73 -7.26
CA ARG A 201 4.10 4.62 -6.57
C ARG A 201 2.99 4.28 -7.55
N ALA A 202 2.47 3.07 -7.42
CA ALA A 202 1.22 2.65 -8.02
C ALA A 202 0.17 2.49 -6.91
N GLN A 203 -1.04 2.99 -7.13
CA GLN A 203 -2.13 2.73 -6.21
C GLN A 203 -2.51 1.25 -6.30
N SER A 204 -2.31 0.49 -5.23
CA SER A 204 -2.74 -0.90 -5.11
C SER A 204 -4.27 -0.96 -5.00
N THR A 205 -4.96 -1.29 -6.10
CA THR A 205 -6.43 -1.41 -6.20
C THR A 205 -6.93 -2.85 -6.03
N ALA A 206 -6.01 -3.81 -5.97
CA ALA A 206 -6.29 -5.24 -5.85
C ALA A 206 -5.41 -5.89 -4.79
N ILE A 207 -5.76 -7.12 -4.41
CA ILE A 207 -4.91 -7.99 -3.59
C ILE A 207 -3.83 -8.56 -4.50
N THR A 208 -2.57 -8.34 -4.17
CA THR A 208 -1.46 -8.95 -4.88
C THR A 208 -0.84 -10.05 -4.03
N GLU A 209 -0.59 -11.19 -4.65
CA GLU A 209 -0.04 -12.37 -3.99
C GLU A 209 1.39 -12.61 -4.48
N THR A 210 2.31 -12.86 -3.55
CA THR A 210 3.72 -13.16 -3.87
C THR A 210 4.16 -14.37 -3.07
N ARG A 211 4.72 -15.37 -3.76
CA ARG A 211 5.25 -16.59 -3.14
C ARG A 211 6.77 -16.64 -3.30
N PHE A 212 7.48 -16.92 -2.23
CA PHE A 212 8.93 -17.04 -2.25
C PHE A 212 9.38 -18.06 -1.21
N ASN A 213 10.51 -18.69 -1.49
CA ASN A 213 11.12 -19.65 -0.59
C ASN A 213 12.28 -18.97 0.14
N VAL A 214 12.27 -19.06 1.47
CA VAL A 214 13.36 -18.60 2.33
C VAL A 214 14.18 -19.83 2.71
N GLY A 215 15.36 -19.97 2.10
CA GLY A 215 16.18 -21.16 2.24
C GLY A 215 15.49 -22.42 1.67
N ASN A 216 15.79 -23.59 2.24
CA ASN A 216 15.37 -24.87 1.67
C ASN A 216 14.01 -25.38 2.20
N ASN A 217 13.52 -24.85 3.32
CA ASN A 217 12.41 -25.48 4.07
C ASN A 217 11.25 -24.54 4.44
N LEU A 218 11.33 -23.23 4.13
CA LEU A 218 10.28 -22.26 4.47
C LEU A 218 9.69 -21.65 3.20
N SER A 219 8.45 -22.01 2.88
CA SER A 219 7.67 -21.37 1.82
C SER A 219 6.84 -20.24 2.43
N ILE A 220 6.99 -19.02 1.93
CA ILE A 220 6.24 -17.86 2.38
C ILE A 220 5.28 -17.40 1.27
N HIS A 221 4.01 -17.23 1.63
CA HIS A 221 2.97 -16.67 0.77
C HIS A 221 2.48 -15.36 1.38
N MET A 222 2.85 -14.26 0.72
CA MET A 222 2.57 -12.92 1.16
C MET A 222 1.42 -12.30 0.36
N PHE A 223 0.53 -11.62 1.07
CA PHE A 223 -0.64 -10.92 0.51
C PHE A 223 -0.52 -9.42 0.79
N ASP A 224 -0.45 -8.59 -0.25
CA ASP A 224 -0.53 -7.14 -0.15
C ASP A 224 -1.93 -6.67 -0.53
N VAL A 225 -2.64 -6.17 0.47
CA VAL A 225 -4.00 -5.64 0.33
C VAL A 225 -3.92 -4.12 0.25
N GLY A 226 -4.68 -3.56 -0.71
CA GLY A 226 -4.77 -2.12 -0.88
C GLY A 226 -5.07 -1.37 0.42
N GLY A 227 -4.27 -0.35 0.73
CA GLY A 227 -4.38 0.42 1.98
C GLY A 227 -5.54 1.43 2.02
N GLN A 228 -6.24 1.63 0.90
CA GLN A 228 -7.35 2.58 0.80
C GLN A 228 -8.59 2.08 1.52
N ARG A 229 -9.41 3.00 2.06
CA ARG A 229 -10.56 2.69 2.93
C ARG A 229 -11.62 1.81 2.25
N THR A 230 -11.75 1.89 0.93
CA THR A 230 -12.60 1.05 0.07
C THR A 230 -12.06 -0.38 -0.08
N GLU A 231 -10.75 -0.53 -0.13
CA GLU A 231 -10.03 -1.81 -0.24
C GLU A 231 -9.96 -2.57 1.09
N ARG A 232 -10.13 -1.86 2.22
CA ARG A 232 -10.23 -2.42 3.57
C ARG A 232 -11.46 -3.30 3.82
N ARG A 233 -12.28 -3.62 2.82
CA ARG A 233 -13.29 -4.69 2.97
C ARG A 233 -12.85 -5.99 2.29
N LYS A 234 -11.88 -5.93 1.37
CA LYS A 234 -11.44 -7.07 0.57
C LYS A 234 -10.53 -8.05 1.33
N TRP A 235 -9.86 -7.60 2.40
CA TRP A 235 -8.99 -8.47 3.21
C TRP A 235 -9.73 -9.64 3.86
N ILE A 236 -11.05 -9.52 4.10
CA ILE A 236 -11.86 -10.59 4.70
C ILE A 236 -11.81 -11.84 3.80
N HIS A 237 -11.84 -11.66 2.47
CA HIS A 237 -11.77 -12.77 1.51
C HIS A 237 -10.40 -13.45 1.45
N CYS A 238 -9.31 -12.78 1.87
CA CYS A 238 -8.01 -13.43 2.02
C CYS A 238 -8.01 -14.49 3.12
N PHE A 239 -8.88 -14.36 4.13
CA PHE A 239 -8.97 -15.27 5.27
C PHE A 239 -10.03 -16.37 5.11
N GLU A 240 -11.04 -16.17 4.27
CA GLU A 240 -12.14 -17.13 4.08
C GLU A 240 -11.65 -18.50 3.55
N ARG A 241 -10.58 -18.52 2.75
CA ARG A 241 -9.92 -19.75 2.30
C ARG A 241 -9.09 -20.49 3.35
N SER A 242 -8.67 -19.82 4.42
CA SER A 242 -7.94 -20.46 5.53
C SER A 242 -8.86 -21.17 6.52
N ALA A 243 -10.14 -20.77 6.61
CA ALA A 243 -11.09 -21.32 7.59
C ALA A 243 -11.96 -22.47 7.03
N GLN A 244 -12.13 -22.56 5.70
CA GLN A 244 -13.00 -23.56 5.08
C GLN A 244 -12.49 -25.00 5.12
N HIS A 245 -11.21 -25.24 5.44
CA HIS A 245 -10.63 -26.58 5.41
C HIS A 245 -10.51 -27.28 6.76
N ASP A 246 -10.84 -26.60 7.87
CA ASP A 246 -10.68 -27.16 9.22
C ASP A 246 -11.99 -27.60 9.91
N GLU A 247 -13.16 -27.56 9.24
CA GLU A 247 -14.44 -27.99 9.86
C GLU A 247 -15.52 -28.37 8.82
N PRO A 248 -15.69 -29.66 8.45
CA PRO A 248 -16.83 -30.08 7.65
C PRO A 248 -18.03 -30.59 8.48
N HIS A 249 -18.06 -30.48 9.82
CA HIS A 249 -19.05 -31.23 10.62
C HIS A 249 -19.89 -30.48 11.66
N ILE A 250 -19.74 -29.17 11.87
CA ILE A 250 -20.64 -28.43 12.79
C ILE A 250 -21.40 -27.30 12.07
N LEU A 251 -22.01 -27.61 10.92
CA LEU A 251 -22.95 -26.70 10.24
C LEU A 251 -24.38 -27.26 10.20
N HIS A 252 -24.90 -27.73 11.34
CA HIS A 252 -26.32 -28.11 11.43
C HIS A 252 -27.07 -27.61 12.68
N ARG A 253 -26.48 -26.75 13.52
CA ARG A 253 -27.13 -26.33 14.78
C ARG A 253 -27.26 -24.83 15.04
N ALA A 254 -27.06 -23.98 14.03
CA ALA A 254 -27.30 -22.54 14.15
C ALA A 254 -28.37 -22.03 13.15
N GLN A 255 -29.48 -22.77 13.00
CA GLN A 255 -30.71 -22.22 12.44
C GLN A 255 -31.67 -21.88 13.59
N ARG A 256 -31.70 -20.60 14.00
CA ARG A 256 -32.89 -19.85 14.46
C ARG A 256 -32.44 -18.54 15.12
N VAL A 257 -32.41 -17.45 14.34
CA VAL A 257 -32.84 -16.13 14.81
C VAL A 257 -33.62 -15.49 13.66
N ARG A 258 -34.81 -14.97 13.98
CA ARG A 258 -35.84 -14.46 13.05
C ARG A 258 -35.40 -13.16 12.35
N PRO A 259 -36.00 -12.85 11.18
CA PRO A 259 -35.75 -11.60 10.46
C PRO A 259 -36.54 -10.44 11.09
N GLY A 260 -35.88 -9.31 11.34
CA GLY A 260 -36.55 -8.09 11.78
C GLY A 260 -35.63 -7.13 12.53
N ALA A 261 -34.84 -6.36 11.78
CA ALA A 261 -34.41 -5.00 12.13
C ALA A 261 -33.54 -4.46 10.98
N VAL A 262 -34.15 -3.61 10.16
CA VAL A 262 -33.48 -2.79 9.16
C VAL A 262 -32.74 -1.67 9.89
N GLY A 263 -31.48 -1.44 9.54
CA GLY A 263 -30.72 -0.23 9.93
C GLY A 263 -29.68 -0.47 11.02
N GLY A 264 -28.40 -0.53 10.62
CA GLY A 264 -27.27 -0.58 11.55
C GLY A 264 -25.98 -1.02 10.85
N GLU A 265 -25.18 -0.04 10.43
CA GLU A 265 -23.83 -0.24 9.90
C GLU A 265 -22.93 -0.94 10.95
N GLY A 266 -22.77 -2.26 10.81
CA GLY A 266 -21.80 -3.04 11.59
C GLY A 266 -20.54 -3.28 10.78
N THR A 267 -19.57 -2.37 10.85
CA THR A 267 -18.21 -2.65 10.35
C THR A 267 -17.60 -3.78 11.19
N GLY A 268 -17.19 -4.88 10.56
CA GLY A 268 -16.34 -5.88 11.21
C GLY A 268 -15.06 -5.22 11.72
N ALA A 269 -15.00 -4.97 13.02
CA ALA A 269 -13.92 -4.22 13.64
C ALA A 269 -12.66 -5.09 13.75
N PHE A 270 -11.55 -4.58 13.23
CA PHE A 270 -10.22 -5.06 13.62
C PHE A 270 -10.03 -4.84 15.13
N PRO A 271 -9.25 -5.68 15.83
CA PRO A 271 -8.93 -5.47 17.24
C PRO A 271 -8.19 -4.15 17.51
N PHE A 272 -7.61 -3.54 16.47
CA PHE A 272 -7.01 -2.22 16.51
C PHE A 272 -7.88 -1.22 15.74
N SER A 273 -8.39 -0.20 16.42
CA SER A 273 -9.02 0.94 15.73
C SER A 273 -7.98 1.63 14.84
N PRO A 274 -8.32 2.03 13.60
CA PRO A 274 -7.36 2.70 12.72
C PRO A 274 -6.88 4.00 13.39
N PHE A 275 -5.59 4.04 13.75
CA PHE A 275 -4.93 5.25 14.24
C PHE A 275 -5.07 6.34 13.16
N THR A 276 -5.99 7.27 13.39
CA THR A 276 -6.16 8.45 12.54
C THR A 276 -5.60 9.61 13.35
N PHE A 277 -4.35 9.97 13.04
CA PHE A 277 -3.75 11.15 13.63
C PHE A 277 -4.49 12.41 13.12
N PRO A 278 -4.84 13.39 13.96
CA PRO A 278 -5.55 14.60 13.51
C PRO A 278 -4.68 15.40 12.51
N PRO A 279 -5.22 15.95 11.41
CA PRO A 279 -4.43 16.84 10.54
C PRO A 279 -3.95 18.07 11.35
N PRO A 280 -2.70 18.57 11.18
CA PRO A 280 -1.65 18.17 10.24
C PRO A 280 -0.62 17.26 10.94
N CYS A 281 -0.94 15.98 11.15
CA CYS A 281 -0.04 15.10 11.89
C CYS A 281 1.09 14.53 11.05
N ILE A 282 2.21 14.27 11.72
CA ILE A 282 3.28 13.36 11.28
C ILE A 282 2.63 11.98 11.12
N PRO A 283 2.33 11.49 9.90
CA PRO A 283 1.84 10.14 9.76
C PRO A 283 3.07 9.26 9.95
N LEU A 284 3.19 8.61 11.10
CA LEU A 284 4.06 7.44 11.17
C LEU A 284 3.34 6.31 10.43
N PRO A 285 3.90 5.82 9.31
CA PRO A 285 3.35 4.67 8.64
C PRO A 285 3.65 3.43 9.50
N ALA A 286 2.72 3.08 10.38
CA ALA A 286 2.71 1.78 11.01
C ALA A 286 2.18 0.76 9.99
N LEU A 287 2.98 -0.27 9.72
CA LEU A 287 2.60 -1.42 8.93
C LEU A 287 2.47 -2.61 9.87
N THR A 288 1.27 -3.16 9.97
CA THR A 288 0.98 -4.35 10.75
C THR A 288 1.00 -5.55 9.82
N THR A 289 1.86 -6.51 10.11
CA THR A 289 1.92 -7.79 9.40
C THR A 289 1.32 -8.86 10.29
N ALA A 290 0.46 -9.70 9.72
CA ALA A 290 -0.22 -10.76 10.44
C ALA A 290 0.21 -12.12 9.88
N CYS A 291 0.79 -12.98 10.72
CA CYS A 291 1.23 -14.33 10.37
C CYS A 291 0.29 -15.35 10.99
N ALA A 292 -0.46 -16.07 10.14
CA ALA A 292 -1.39 -17.10 10.61
C ALA A 292 -0.67 -18.43 10.79
N ASN A 293 -0.83 -19.06 11.97
CA ASN A 293 -0.35 -20.42 12.23
C ASN A 293 -1.55 -21.38 12.20
N PRO A 294 -1.52 -22.46 11.39
CA PRO A 294 -2.58 -23.46 11.39
C PRO A 294 -2.43 -24.35 12.62
N SER A 295 -3.11 -24.01 13.72
CA SER A 295 -3.36 -24.96 14.81
C SER A 295 -4.62 -24.54 15.55
N SER A 296 -5.45 -25.52 15.91
CA SER A 296 -6.82 -25.38 16.40
C SER A 296 -6.90 -25.12 17.92
N SER A 297 -7.85 -24.27 18.31
CA SER A 297 -8.65 -24.31 19.56
C SER A 297 -9.20 -22.91 19.87
N SER A 298 -10.50 -22.86 20.06
CA SER A 298 -11.36 -21.70 20.21
C SER A 298 -11.30 -21.07 21.60
N ARG A 299 -11.44 -19.74 21.66
CA ARG A 299 -12.04 -19.03 22.81
C ARG A 299 -12.67 -17.74 22.30
N ALA A 300 -13.91 -17.49 22.70
CA ALA A 300 -14.67 -16.33 22.26
C ALA A 300 -14.21 -15.06 22.98
N SER A 301 -13.88 -14.02 22.21
CA SER A 301 -13.87 -12.62 22.64
C SER A 301 -14.32 -11.76 21.46
N SER A 302 -14.69 -10.50 21.71
CA SER A 302 -15.18 -9.50 20.75
C SER A 302 -14.22 -9.16 19.60
N THR A 303 -13.05 -9.79 19.59
CA THR A 303 -12.16 -9.87 18.43
C THR A 303 -12.66 -10.91 17.45
N PRO A 304 -12.67 -10.60 16.16
CA PRO A 304 -13.18 -11.56 15.20
C PRO A 304 -12.28 -12.83 15.21
N PRO A 305 -12.88 -14.04 15.25
CA PRO A 305 -12.24 -15.27 15.77
C PRO A 305 -10.92 -15.68 15.10
N TRP A 306 -10.72 -15.22 13.86
CA TRP A 306 -9.61 -15.57 12.99
C TRP A 306 -8.27 -14.95 13.43
N PHE A 307 -8.25 -13.92 14.29
CA PHE A 307 -6.99 -13.31 14.77
C PHE A 307 -6.43 -13.87 16.06
N LEU A 308 -7.19 -14.68 16.80
CA LEU A 308 -6.81 -15.12 18.15
C LEU A 308 -5.55 -15.99 18.20
N ARG A 309 -5.12 -16.52 17.05
CA ARG A 309 -3.93 -17.39 16.91
C ARG A 309 -2.90 -16.86 15.92
N THR A 310 -3.02 -15.58 15.59
CA THR A 310 -2.16 -14.92 14.60
C THR A 310 -1.07 -14.13 15.32
N ALA A 311 0.19 -14.37 14.95
CA ALA A 311 1.29 -13.54 15.40
C ALA A 311 1.27 -12.23 14.63
N ILE A 312 1.44 -11.11 15.33
CA ILE A 312 1.45 -9.78 14.71
C ILE A 312 2.87 -9.24 14.75
N ILE A 313 3.40 -8.84 13.60
CA ILE A 313 4.70 -8.16 13.48
C ILE A 313 4.42 -6.71 13.12
N LEU A 314 4.91 -5.76 13.93
CA LEU A 314 4.71 -4.35 13.72
C LEU A 314 5.96 -3.73 13.09
N PHE A 315 5.82 -3.16 11.91
CA PHE A 315 6.88 -2.39 11.26
C PHE A 315 6.61 -0.89 11.41
N LEU A 316 7.53 -0.19 12.08
CA LEU A 316 7.58 1.27 12.08
C LEU A 316 8.41 1.73 10.88
N ASN A 317 7.75 2.05 9.77
CA ASN A 317 8.43 2.44 8.53
C ASN A 317 8.75 3.96 8.51
N LYS A 318 9.61 4.38 7.57
CA LYS A 318 10.05 5.77 7.35
C LYS A 318 10.70 6.42 8.59
N LEU A 319 11.51 5.66 9.32
CA LEU A 319 12.25 6.14 10.49
C LEU A 319 13.23 7.28 10.14
N ASP A 320 13.74 7.29 8.92
CA ASP A 320 14.55 8.35 8.33
C ASP A 320 13.79 9.68 8.26
N VAL A 321 12.57 9.67 7.71
CA VAL A 321 11.70 10.86 7.65
C VAL A 321 11.26 11.27 9.05
N PHE A 322 10.94 10.30 9.92
CA PHE A 322 10.57 10.55 11.30
C PHE A 322 11.68 11.28 12.06
N ARG A 323 12.94 10.85 11.92
CA ARG A 323 14.11 11.48 12.53
C ARG A 323 14.24 12.95 12.17
N VAL A 324 14.02 13.32 10.91
CA VAL A 324 14.09 14.72 10.46
C VAL A 324 12.91 15.53 11.01
N LYS A 325 11.71 14.96 11.04
CA LYS A 325 10.49 15.67 11.47
C LYS A 325 10.43 15.90 12.97
N VAL A 326 10.83 14.93 13.80
CA VAL A 326 10.82 15.07 15.27
C VAL A 326 11.70 16.22 15.75
N ALA A 327 12.80 16.49 15.04
CA ALA A 327 13.68 17.62 15.35
C ALA A 327 13.04 18.98 15.01
N LYS A 328 12.22 19.06 13.96
CA LYS A 328 11.56 20.30 13.52
C LYS A 328 10.22 20.55 14.22
N ILE A 329 9.46 19.49 14.45
CA ILE A 329 8.09 19.54 14.98
C ILE A 329 8.04 18.66 16.23
N PRO A 330 8.05 19.26 17.43
CA PRO A 330 7.99 18.51 18.69
C PRO A 330 6.73 17.66 18.77
N LEU A 331 6.89 16.39 19.16
CA LEU A 331 5.79 15.42 19.28
C LEU A 331 4.75 15.85 20.34
N GLN A 332 5.19 16.62 21.34
CA GLN A 332 4.38 17.25 22.40
C GLN A 332 3.18 18.04 21.84
N ARG A 333 3.34 18.63 20.66
CA ARG A 333 2.29 19.44 20.02
C ARG A 333 1.04 18.61 19.71
N TYR A 334 1.21 17.32 19.49
CA TYR A 334 0.12 16.39 19.16
C TYR A 334 -0.21 15.43 20.30
N PHE A 335 0.80 15.12 21.12
CA PHE A 335 0.68 14.23 22.27
C PHE A 335 1.17 14.98 23.51
N PRO A 336 0.29 15.74 24.19
CA PRO A 336 0.66 16.53 25.36
C PRO A 336 1.29 15.69 26.49
N GLU A 337 0.94 14.41 26.57
CA GLU A 337 1.50 13.45 27.53
C GLU A 337 2.93 12.96 27.21
N TYR A 338 3.46 13.26 26.03
CA TYR A 338 4.81 12.83 25.66
C TYR A 338 5.89 13.75 26.26
N THR A 339 6.77 13.21 27.09
CA THR A 339 7.81 13.97 27.79
C THR A 339 9.24 13.73 27.26
N GLY A 340 9.41 12.83 26.27
CA GLY A 340 10.73 12.39 25.78
C GLY A 340 11.51 13.39 24.90
N GLY A 341 11.04 14.63 24.76
CA GLY A 341 11.72 15.66 23.95
C GLY A 341 11.94 15.26 22.49
N SER A 342 13.05 15.69 21.90
CA SER A 342 13.42 15.37 20.51
C SER A 342 14.18 14.04 20.34
N ASP A 343 14.28 13.20 21.38
CA ASP A 343 14.95 11.89 21.26
C ASP A 343 14.08 10.93 20.44
N ILE A 344 14.65 10.43 19.35
CA ILE A 344 14.01 9.53 18.39
C ILE A 344 13.64 8.21 19.05
N ARG A 345 14.48 7.68 19.94
CA ARG A 345 14.23 6.38 20.59
C ARG A 345 13.08 6.49 21.59
N GLU A 346 13.04 7.55 22.37
CA GLU A 346 11.94 7.79 23.32
C GLU A 346 10.63 8.07 22.58
N ALA A 347 10.68 8.83 21.48
CA ALA A 347 9.53 9.03 20.60
C ALA A 347 9.03 7.70 20.01
N ALA A 348 9.93 6.86 19.47
CA ALA A 348 9.57 5.55 18.92
C ALA A 348 8.98 4.62 19.98
N LYS A 349 9.57 4.56 21.18
CA LYS A 349 9.03 3.80 22.33
C LYS A 349 7.65 4.29 22.72
N PHE A 350 7.44 5.61 22.75
CA PHE A 350 6.15 6.21 23.08
C PHE A 350 5.07 5.82 22.06
N ILE A 351 5.39 5.88 20.77
CA ILE A 351 4.47 5.45 19.70
C ILE A 351 4.16 3.95 19.79
N LEU A 352 5.18 3.12 20.03
CA LEU A 352 4.98 1.70 20.25
C LEU A 352 4.08 1.44 21.47
N TRP A 353 4.32 2.13 22.59
CA TRP A 353 3.49 2.04 23.78
C TRP A 353 2.04 2.47 23.48
N ARG A 354 1.83 3.57 22.75
CA ARG A 354 0.49 4.01 22.32
C ARG A 354 -0.21 2.96 21.45
N PHE A 355 0.51 2.29 20.56
CA PHE A 355 -0.05 1.19 19.77
C PHE A 355 -0.43 -0.01 20.66
N MET A 356 0.44 -0.38 21.60
CA MET A 356 0.16 -1.47 22.55
C MET A 356 -1.06 -1.20 23.44
N GLN A 357 -1.36 0.05 23.78
CA GLN A 357 -2.57 0.39 24.55
C GLN A 357 -3.87 0.05 23.83
N GLN A 358 -3.87 0.00 22.49
CA GLN A 358 -5.02 -0.43 21.71
C GLN A 358 -5.14 -1.96 21.59
N ASN A 359 -4.15 -2.72 22.05
CA ASN A 359 -4.18 -4.19 22.03
C ASN A 359 -5.04 -4.77 23.16
N HIS A 360 -6.34 -4.41 23.18
CA HIS A 360 -7.29 -4.90 24.20
C HIS A 360 -7.42 -6.43 24.20
N ALA A 361 -7.14 -7.04 23.05
CA ALA A 361 -7.18 -8.48 22.80
C ALA A 361 -5.94 -9.25 23.29
N ARG A 362 -4.91 -8.55 23.77
CA ARG A 362 -3.63 -9.13 24.23
C ARG A 362 -2.99 -10.09 23.21
N LEU A 363 -3.07 -9.72 21.94
CA LEU A 363 -2.45 -10.47 20.85
C LEU A 363 -0.91 -10.40 21.00
N SER A 364 -0.22 -11.45 20.57
CA SER A 364 1.23 -11.47 20.53
C SER A 364 1.73 -10.52 19.44
N VAL A 365 2.23 -9.34 19.84
CA VAL A 365 2.80 -8.34 18.93
C VAL A 365 4.31 -8.31 19.10
N TYR A 366 5.02 -8.43 17.98
CA TYR A 366 6.46 -8.37 17.86
C TYR A 366 6.82 -7.03 17.19
N PRO A 367 7.43 -6.09 17.94
CA PRO A 367 7.79 -4.76 17.43
C PRO A 367 9.07 -4.74 16.59
#